data_AF-A0A1A7Y1B5-F1
#
_entry.id   AF-A0A1A7Y1B5-F1
#
_cell.length_a   1.000
_cell.length_b   1.000
_cell.length_c   1.000
_cell.angle_alpha   90.00
_cell.angle_beta   90.00
_cell.angle_gamma   90.00
#
_symmetry.space_group_name_H-M   'P 1'
#
loop_
_entity.id
_entity.type
_entity.pdbx_description
1 polymer ?
#
loop_
_entity_poly.entity_id
_entity_poly.type
_entity_poly.pdbx_seq_one_letter_code
_entity_poly.pdbx_strand_id
1 'polypeptide(L)'
;LQKLGDNAFPFFFEFPDNLPCSVSLQPGPSDEGKKCAVEFEVKAFCGENQDEKIDKQSSVRLTIRKIQFSPESTEVAPVSEMTFEFLMSEEPLHVKLSLPKETFYHGEPLKANVEVRNSSSRNIKNISLSVEQVTNVVLYSNDKYVKSVAKEE
;
A
#
# COMPACT_ATOMS: atom_id res chain seq x y z
N LEU A 1 20.02 29.77 -8.74
CA LEU A 1 21.35 30.13 -9.28
C LEU A 1 21.89 31.41 -8.66
N GLN A 2 21.15 32.52 -8.65
CA GLN A 2 21.61 33.82 -8.12
C GLN A 2 22.15 33.82 -6.66
N LYS A 3 21.71 32.89 -5.80
CA LYS A 3 22.20 32.77 -4.42
C LYS A 3 23.53 32.01 -4.28
N LEU A 4 23.84 31.10 -5.21
CA LEU A 4 24.91 30.10 -5.06
C LEU A 4 26.20 30.42 -5.84
N GLY A 5 26.18 31.45 -6.71
CA GLY A 5 27.32 31.88 -7.51
C GLY A 5 27.47 31.10 -8.84
N ASP A 6 28.60 31.32 -9.51
CA ASP A 6 28.84 30.92 -10.90
C ASP A 6 29.00 29.40 -11.11
N ASN A 7 29.33 28.66 -10.05
CA ASN A 7 29.53 27.20 -10.10
C ASN A 7 28.24 26.40 -9.78
N ALA A 8 27.07 27.02 -9.89
CA ALA A 8 25.80 26.36 -9.67
C ALA A 8 25.23 25.86 -11.01
N PHE A 9 25.01 24.57 -11.10
CA PHE A 9 24.50 23.92 -12.31
C PHE A 9 23.12 23.29 -12.02
N PRO A 10 22.07 23.65 -12.76
CA PRO A 10 20.75 23.06 -12.57
C PRO A 10 20.70 21.63 -13.13
N PHE A 11 19.87 20.80 -12.51
CA PHE A 11 19.51 19.48 -13.02
C PHE A 11 18.01 19.23 -12.79
N PHE A 12 17.43 18.35 -13.59
CA PHE A 12 16.01 18.01 -13.52
C PHE A 12 15.83 16.54 -13.89
N PHE A 13 14.93 15.86 -13.18
CA PHE A 13 14.52 14.49 -13.44
C PHE A 13 12.99 14.45 -13.51
N GLU A 14 12.47 13.78 -14.52
CA GLU A 14 11.06 13.47 -14.64
C GLU A 14 10.85 11.98 -14.35
N PHE A 15 9.82 11.68 -13.55
CA PHE A 15 9.48 10.30 -13.22
C PHE A 15 8.55 9.75 -14.30
N PRO A 16 8.84 8.57 -14.88
CA PRO A 16 7.87 7.83 -15.65
C PRO A 16 6.61 7.49 -14.84
N ASP A 17 5.45 7.51 -15.49
CA ASP A 17 4.14 7.30 -14.84
C ASP A 17 4.00 5.92 -14.18
N ASN A 18 4.62 4.90 -14.77
CA ASN A 18 4.47 3.50 -14.37
C ASN A 18 5.40 3.08 -13.21
N LEU A 19 6.08 4.02 -12.57
CA LEU A 19 6.94 3.70 -11.44
C LEU A 19 6.14 3.51 -10.14
N PRO A 20 6.43 2.47 -9.35
CA PRO A 20 5.81 2.30 -8.05
C PRO A 20 6.20 3.44 -7.08
N CYS A 21 5.38 3.63 -6.05
CA CYS A 21 5.69 4.53 -4.94
C CYS A 21 6.78 3.94 -4.03
N SER A 22 7.41 4.79 -3.22
CA SER A 22 8.38 4.33 -2.22
C SER A 22 7.67 3.54 -1.13
N VAL A 23 7.94 2.24 -1.06
CA VAL A 23 7.31 1.29 -0.12
C VAL A 23 8.38 0.32 0.37
N SER A 24 8.35 -0.01 1.66
CA SER A 24 9.23 -1.00 2.27
C SER A 24 8.43 -2.02 3.06
N LEU A 25 8.76 -3.31 2.92
CA LEU A 25 8.22 -4.34 3.79
C LEU A 25 8.90 -4.28 5.14
N GLN A 26 8.10 -4.37 6.19
CA GLN A 26 8.60 -4.45 7.55
C GLN A 26 9.26 -5.82 7.75
N PRO A 27 10.56 -5.87 8.12
CA PRO A 27 11.23 -7.14 8.37
C PRO A 27 10.65 -7.82 9.63
N GLY A 28 10.58 -9.15 9.62
CA GLY A 28 10.24 -9.92 10.81
C GLY A 28 11.39 -9.92 11.84
N PRO A 29 11.14 -10.34 13.09
CA PRO A 29 12.17 -10.39 14.13
C PRO A 29 13.39 -11.26 13.78
N SER A 30 13.21 -12.28 12.93
CA SER A 30 14.26 -13.19 12.48
C SER A 30 14.96 -12.75 11.18
N ASP A 31 14.56 -11.61 10.60
CA ASP A 31 15.01 -11.14 9.27
C ASP A 31 15.99 -9.97 9.36
N GLU A 32 16.89 -10.00 10.35
CA GLU A 32 17.92 -8.96 10.49
C GLU A 32 18.76 -8.81 9.20
N GLY A 33 18.86 -7.57 8.72
CA GLY A 33 19.60 -7.22 7.51
C GLY A 33 18.87 -7.49 6.18
N LYS A 34 17.71 -8.16 6.19
CA LYS A 34 16.90 -8.33 4.96
C LYS A 34 16.05 -7.09 4.73
N LYS A 35 16.18 -6.50 3.55
CA LYS A 35 15.41 -5.33 3.12
C LYS A 35 14.72 -5.61 1.80
N CYS A 36 13.39 -5.52 1.78
CA CYS A 36 12.61 -5.55 0.55
C CYS A 36 11.89 -4.21 0.44
N ALA A 37 12.35 -3.35 -0.46
CA ALA A 37 11.83 -2.00 -0.60
C ALA A 37 12.01 -1.46 -2.02
N VAL A 38 11.12 -0.55 -2.40
CA VAL A 38 11.27 0.37 -3.52
C VAL A 38 11.75 1.70 -2.96
N GLU A 39 12.96 2.11 -3.32
CA GLU A 39 13.56 3.36 -2.89
C GLU A 39 14.14 4.12 -4.09
N PHE A 40 14.13 5.45 -4.00
CA PHE A 40 14.70 6.31 -5.02
C PHE A 40 15.91 7.06 -4.43
N GLU A 41 17.04 7.01 -5.11
CA GLU A 41 18.27 7.68 -4.73
C GLU A 41 18.72 8.60 -5.87
N VAL A 42 18.95 9.88 -5.56
CA VAL A 42 19.64 10.81 -6.44
C VAL A 42 21.11 10.79 -6.08
N LYS A 43 21.95 10.45 -7.05
CA LYS A 43 23.40 10.37 -6.87
C LYS A 43 24.09 11.34 -7.82
N ALA A 44 25.02 12.14 -7.28
CA ALA A 44 25.95 12.95 -8.05
C ALA A 44 27.37 12.50 -7.74
N PHE A 45 28.24 12.56 -8.73
CA PHE A 45 29.65 12.22 -8.61
C PHE A 45 30.47 12.96 -9.67
N CYS A 46 31.76 13.17 -9.40
CA CYS A 46 32.71 13.65 -10.39
C CYS A 46 33.42 12.46 -11.05
N GLY A 47 33.52 12.46 -12.37
CA GLY A 47 34.25 11.47 -13.16
C GLY A 47 34.56 12.02 -14.55
N GLU A 48 35.60 11.50 -15.20
CA GLU A 48 35.97 11.95 -16.55
C GLU A 48 35.13 11.25 -17.63
N ASN A 49 34.73 10.00 -17.36
CA ASN A 49 33.91 9.18 -18.25
C ASN A 49 32.71 8.58 -17.51
N GLN A 50 31.62 8.28 -18.24
CA GLN A 50 30.43 7.66 -17.66
C GLN A 50 30.67 6.24 -17.12
N ASP A 51 31.62 5.51 -17.71
CA ASP A 51 31.93 4.12 -17.35
C ASP A 51 32.98 4.00 -16.23
N GLU A 52 33.48 5.13 -15.73
CA GLU A 52 34.51 5.14 -14.69
C GLU A 52 33.97 4.64 -13.36
N LYS A 53 34.82 3.93 -12.61
CA LYS A 53 34.46 3.48 -11.27
C LYS A 53 34.25 4.69 -10.37
N ILE A 54 33.01 4.91 -9.95
CA ILE A 54 32.63 6.04 -9.10
C ILE A 54 33.43 6.01 -7.79
N ASP A 55 34.24 7.05 -7.58
CA ASP A 55 34.90 7.29 -6.30
C ASP A 55 33.88 7.67 -5.22
N LYS A 56 34.05 7.08 -4.03
CA LYS A 56 33.16 7.34 -2.89
C LYS A 56 33.41 8.71 -2.27
N GLN A 57 34.63 9.25 -2.37
CA GLN A 57 34.97 10.55 -1.77
C GLN A 57 34.41 11.71 -2.62
N SER A 58 34.33 11.54 -3.94
CA SER A 58 33.75 12.52 -4.88
C SER A 58 32.26 12.36 -5.13
N SER A 59 31.56 11.46 -4.41
CA SER A 59 30.15 11.15 -4.64
C SER A 59 29.26 11.57 -3.46
N VAL A 60 28.12 12.19 -3.79
CA VAL A 60 27.05 12.50 -2.86
C VAL A 60 25.77 11.76 -3.25
N ARG A 61 25.00 11.34 -2.25
CA ARG A 61 23.76 10.59 -2.41
C ARG A 61 22.67 11.22 -1.56
N LEU A 62 21.46 11.29 -2.11
CA LEU A 62 20.28 11.77 -1.42
C LEU A 62 19.11 10.81 -1.70
N THR A 63 18.57 10.20 -0.65
CA THR A 63 17.35 9.40 -0.76
C THR A 63 16.14 10.33 -0.89
N ILE A 64 15.29 10.07 -1.86
CA ILE A 64 14.02 10.77 -2.09
C ILE A 64 12.86 9.78 -2.06
N ARG A 65 11.63 10.27 -1.88
CA ARG A 65 10.43 9.44 -1.83
C ARG A 65 9.40 9.88 -2.86
N LYS A 66 8.86 8.91 -3.58
CA LYS A 66 7.64 9.06 -4.39
C LYS A 66 6.45 8.64 -3.53
N ILE A 67 5.57 9.58 -3.19
CA ILE A 67 4.40 9.37 -2.35
C ILE A 67 3.15 9.63 -3.19
N GLN A 68 2.13 8.80 -3.01
CA GLN A 68 0.81 9.00 -3.61
C GLN A 68 -0.12 9.62 -2.59
N PHE A 69 -0.78 10.71 -2.97
CA PHE A 69 -1.86 11.30 -2.20
C PHE A 69 -3.20 10.69 -2.59
N SER A 70 -4.18 10.78 -1.68
CA SER A 70 -5.55 10.37 -1.98
C SER A 70 -6.06 11.15 -3.19
N PRO A 71 -6.67 10.50 -4.19
CA PRO A 71 -7.46 11.21 -5.19
C PRO A 71 -8.68 11.86 -4.51
N GLU A 72 -9.37 12.74 -5.25
CA GLU A 72 -10.68 13.24 -4.83
C GLU A 72 -11.63 12.05 -4.62
N SER A 73 -12.38 12.09 -3.52
CA SER A 73 -13.23 10.97 -3.12
C SER A 73 -14.37 10.77 -4.11
N THR A 74 -14.53 9.54 -4.57
CA THR A 74 -15.76 9.09 -5.25
C THR A 74 -16.94 9.19 -4.28
N GLU A 75 -18.08 9.74 -4.72
CA GLU A 75 -19.28 9.88 -3.87
C GLU A 75 -19.97 8.55 -3.54
N VAL A 76 -19.55 7.45 -4.18
CA VAL A 76 -20.20 6.15 -4.02
C VAL A 76 -19.65 5.42 -2.80
N ALA A 77 -20.50 5.24 -1.79
CA ALA A 77 -20.20 4.43 -0.62
C ALA A 77 -19.93 2.96 -1.03
N PRO A 78 -18.83 2.34 -0.58
CA PRO A 78 -18.57 0.92 -0.85
C PRO A 78 -19.63 0.05 -0.19
N VAL A 79 -20.24 -0.83 -0.97
CA VAL A 79 -21.20 -1.83 -0.49
C VAL A 79 -20.86 -3.19 -1.07
N SER A 80 -20.87 -4.22 -0.25
CA SER A 80 -20.71 -5.62 -0.65
C SER A 80 -21.80 -6.46 0.00
N GLU A 81 -22.45 -7.29 -0.80
CA GLU A 81 -23.53 -8.19 -0.35
C GLU A 81 -23.15 -9.64 -0.70
N MET A 82 -23.34 -10.53 0.25
CA MET A 82 -23.13 -11.97 0.10
C MET A 82 -24.36 -12.73 0.60
N THR A 83 -24.71 -13.80 -0.12
CA THR A 83 -25.79 -14.71 0.24
C THR A 83 -25.20 -16.10 0.46
N PHE A 84 -25.40 -16.65 1.65
CA PHE A 84 -24.94 -17.98 2.03
C PHE A 84 -26.12 -18.94 2.04
N GLU A 85 -26.02 -19.99 1.24
CA GLU A 85 -26.96 -21.11 1.24
C GLU A 85 -26.35 -22.28 2.01
N PHE A 86 -27.16 -22.95 2.82
CA PHE A 86 -26.72 -24.06 3.65
C PHE A 86 -27.47 -25.33 3.28
N LEU A 87 -26.74 -26.45 3.21
CA LEU A 87 -27.36 -27.75 3.07
C LEU A 87 -28.32 -28.02 4.23
N MET A 88 -29.54 -28.47 3.88
CA MET A 88 -30.68 -28.68 4.80
C MET A 88 -31.29 -27.39 5.38
N SER A 89 -31.10 -26.24 4.74
CA SER A 89 -31.85 -25.00 5.00
C SER A 89 -32.61 -24.60 3.74
N GLU A 90 -33.92 -24.36 3.85
CA GLU A 90 -34.74 -23.91 2.70
C GLU A 90 -34.52 -22.43 2.39
N GLU A 91 -34.16 -21.64 3.41
CA GLU A 91 -33.93 -20.20 3.29
C GLU A 91 -32.44 -19.83 3.51
N PRO A 92 -31.94 -18.77 2.87
CA PRO A 92 -30.54 -18.36 2.93
C PRO A 92 -30.22 -17.39 4.09
N LEU A 93 -28.93 -17.13 4.29
CA LEU A 93 -28.39 -16.07 5.14
C LEU A 93 -27.82 -14.96 4.26
N HIS A 94 -28.37 -13.75 4.36
CA HIS A 94 -27.83 -12.58 3.66
C HIS A 94 -26.98 -11.72 4.59
N VAL A 95 -25.80 -11.32 4.11
CA VAL A 95 -24.87 -10.43 4.81
C VAL A 95 -24.52 -9.27 3.89
N LYS A 96 -24.69 -8.05 4.39
CA LYS A 96 -24.35 -6.82 3.69
C LYS A 96 -23.36 -6.02 4.53
N LEU A 97 -22.23 -5.66 3.92
CA LEU A 97 -21.21 -4.78 4.48
C LEU A 97 -21.22 -3.47 3.70
N SER A 98 -21.26 -2.34 4.41
CA SER A 98 -21.12 -1.03 3.80
C SER A 98 -20.15 -0.13 4.58
N LEU A 99 -19.41 0.69 3.84
CA LEU A 99 -18.48 1.68 4.35
C LEU A 99 -18.98 3.08 3.98
N PRO A 100 -18.72 4.12 4.81
CA PRO A 100 -19.16 5.48 4.52
C PRO A 100 -18.41 6.10 3.34
N LYS A 101 -17.20 5.62 3.04
CA LYS A 101 -16.33 6.15 1.99
C LYS A 101 -15.34 5.10 1.50
N GLU A 102 -14.80 5.33 0.32
CA GLU A 102 -13.83 4.45 -0.33
C GLU A 102 -12.40 4.66 0.19
N THR A 103 -11.99 5.91 0.44
CA THR A 103 -10.62 6.24 0.87
C THR A 103 -10.59 6.79 2.29
N PHE A 104 -9.69 6.25 3.11
CA PHE A 104 -9.47 6.66 4.50
C PHE A 104 -8.06 7.20 4.68
N TYR A 105 -7.91 8.21 5.55
CA TYR A 105 -6.60 8.70 5.95
C TYR A 105 -6.01 7.84 7.07
N HIS A 106 -4.68 7.79 7.13
CA HIS A 106 -4.01 7.12 8.24
C HIS A 106 -4.40 7.74 9.59
N GLY A 107 -4.77 6.88 10.54
CA GLY A 107 -5.21 7.28 11.88
C GLY A 107 -6.70 7.63 11.97
N GLU A 108 -7.42 7.68 10.86
CA GLU A 108 -8.87 7.89 10.87
C GLU A 108 -9.61 6.60 11.27
N PRO A 109 -10.61 6.67 12.17
CA PRO A 109 -11.44 5.52 12.51
C PRO A 109 -12.26 5.01 11.32
N LEU A 110 -12.21 3.71 11.06
CA LEU A 110 -13.03 3.04 10.06
C LEU A 110 -14.35 2.59 10.69
N LYS A 111 -15.48 3.12 10.22
CA LYS A 111 -16.82 2.71 10.64
C LYS A 111 -17.42 1.78 9.59
N ALA A 112 -17.58 0.50 9.93
CA ALA A 112 -18.21 -0.49 9.07
C ALA A 112 -19.65 -0.76 9.53
N ASN A 113 -20.60 -0.73 8.60
CA ASN A 113 -21.99 -1.11 8.85
C ASN A 113 -22.24 -2.52 8.31
N VAL A 114 -22.60 -3.43 9.21
CA VAL A 114 -22.91 -4.82 8.88
C VAL A 114 -24.40 -5.06 9.11
N GLU A 115 -25.12 -5.45 8.05
CA GLU A 115 -26.52 -5.87 8.11
C GLU A 115 -26.58 -7.37 7.84
N VAL A 116 -27.17 -8.12 8.78
CA VAL A 116 -27.32 -9.57 8.68
C VAL A 116 -28.79 -9.93 8.71
N ARG A 117 -29.28 -10.54 7.63
CA ARG A 117 -30.64 -11.09 7.53
C ARG A 117 -30.55 -12.59 7.50
N ASN A 118 -30.75 -13.21 8.66
CA ASN A 118 -30.72 -14.66 8.81
C ASN A 118 -32.14 -15.23 8.69
N SER A 119 -32.47 -15.73 7.51
CA SER A 119 -33.68 -16.53 7.30
C SER A 119 -33.39 -18.04 7.37
N SER A 120 -32.13 -18.42 7.45
CA SER A 120 -31.72 -19.83 7.47
C SER A 120 -32.05 -20.56 8.77
N SER A 121 -32.01 -21.89 8.73
CA SER A 121 -32.15 -22.75 9.92
C SER A 121 -30.89 -22.79 10.81
N ARG A 122 -29.83 -22.03 10.47
CA ARG A 122 -28.54 -22.02 11.17
C ARG A 122 -28.45 -20.85 12.14
N ASN A 123 -27.78 -21.07 13.27
CA ASN A 123 -27.51 -20.01 14.26
C ASN A 123 -26.15 -19.34 13.99
N ILE A 124 -26.09 -18.02 14.13
CA ILE A 124 -24.85 -17.23 14.05
C ILE A 124 -24.20 -17.23 15.43
N LYS A 125 -22.94 -17.69 15.52
CA LYS A 125 -22.20 -17.76 16.79
C LYS A 125 -21.37 -16.50 17.09
N ASN A 126 -20.70 -15.97 16.06
CA ASN A 126 -19.83 -14.81 16.17
C ASN A 126 -19.79 -14.08 14.82
N ILE A 127 -19.52 -12.77 14.85
CA ILE A 127 -19.27 -11.92 13.68
C ILE A 127 -17.93 -11.25 13.91
N SER A 128 -16.92 -11.61 13.13
CA SER A 128 -15.60 -10.98 13.18
C SER A 128 -15.39 -10.09 11.97
N LEU A 129 -14.74 -8.96 12.19
CA LEU A 129 -14.34 -7.98 11.18
C LEU A 129 -12.82 -7.91 11.16
N SER A 130 -12.21 -7.94 9.97
CA SER A 130 -10.78 -7.74 9.83
C SER A 130 -10.44 -6.81 8.67
N VAL A 131 -9.43 -5.97 8.88
CA VAL A 131 -8.82 -5.17 7.83
C VAL A 131 -7.58 -5.93 7.35
N GLU A 132 -7.56 -6.30 6.08
CA GLU A 132 -6.46 -7.04 5.48
C GLU A 132 -5.65 -6.14 4.56
N GLN A 133 -4.34 -6.08 4.79
CA GLN A 133 -3.39 -5.50 3.87
C GLN A 133 -2.96 -6.55 2.86
N VAL A 134 -3.25 -6.28 1.58
CA VAL A 134 -2.81 -7.08 0.44
C VAL A 134 -1.60 -6.41 -0.19
N THR A 135 -0.47 -7.10 -0.20
CA THR A 135 0.78 -6.65 -0.83
C THR A 135 1.09 -7.57 -2.01
N ASN A 136 1.08 -7.01 -3.22
CA ASN A 136 1.52 -7.71 -4.43
C ASN A 136 2.95 -7.28 -4.75
N VAL A 137 3.88 -8.24 -4.75
CA VAL A 137 5.29 -8.03 -5.08
C VAL A 137 5.53 -8.56 -6.49
N VAL A 138 5.83 -7.65 -7.41
CA VAL A 138 6.06 -7.97 -8.82
C VAL A 138 7.51 -7.62 -9.17
N LEU A 139 8.38 -8.64 -9.17
CA LEU A 139 9.80 -8.53 -9.55
C LEU A 139 10.16 -9.62 -10.58
N TYR A 140 10.35 -10.86 -10.10
CA TYR A 140 10.61 -12.04 -10.94
C TYR A 140 9.36 -12.91 -11.10
N SER A 141 8.54 -12.95 -10.05
CA SER A 141 7.23 -13.59 -9.98
C SER A 141 6.20 -12.58 -9.48
N ASN A 142 4.92 -12.94 -9.59
CA ASN A 142 3.82 -12.18 -9.02
C ASN A 142 3.40 -12.83 -7.70
N ASP A 143 4.03 -12.39 -6.61
CA ASP A 143 3.80 -12.93 -5.28
C ASP A 143 2.76 -12.08 -4.53
N LYS A 144 1.80 -12.74 -3.87
CA LYS A 144 0.76 -12.07 -3.08
C LYS A 144 0.91 -12.40 -1.60
N TYR A 145 1.08 -11.37 -0.77
CA TYR A 145 1.15 -11.47 0.68
C TYR A 145 -0.08 -10.79 1.30
N VAL A 146 -0.79 -11.51 2.17
CA VAL A 146 -1.96 -10.99 2.88
C VAL A 146 -1.68 -11.02 4.39
N LYS A 147 -1.90 -9.88 5.06
CA LYS A 147 -1.75 -9.74 6.51
C LYS A 147 -2.93 -8.98 7.10
N SER A 148 -3.50 -9.51 8.18
CA SER A 148 -4.50 -8.78 8.97
C SER A 148 -3.81 -7.68 9.78
N VAL A 149 -4.22 -6.43 9.55
CA VAL A 149 -3.66 -5.24 10.23
C VAL A 149 -4.53 -4.74 11.37
N ALA A 150 -5.82 -5.10 11.36
CA ALA A 150 -6.74 -4.87 12.46
C ALA A 150 -7.81 -5.96 12.46
N LYS A 151 -8.30 -6.32 13.64
CA LYS A 151 -9.36 -7.29 13.82
C LYS A 151 -10.24 -6.90 15.00
N GLU A 152 -11.55 -7.01 14.82
CA GLU A 152 -12.58 -6.84 15.83
C GLU A 152 -13.42 -8.13 15.87
N GLU A 153 -13.80 -8.60 17.06
CA GLU A 153 -14.64 -9.78 17.29
C GLU A 153 -15.85 -9.43 18.15
#